data_AF-A0A960DX56-F1
#
_entry.id   AF-A0A960DX56-F1
#
_cell.length_a   1.000
_cell.length_b   1.000
_cell.length_c   1.000
_cell.angle_alpha   90.00
_cell.angle_beta   90.00
_cell.angle_gamma   90.00
#
_symmetry.space_group_name_H-M   'P 1'
#
loop_
_entity.id
_entity.type
_entity.pdbx_description
1 polymer ?
#
loop_
_entity_poly.entity_id
_entity_poly.type
_entity_poly.pdbx_seq_one_letter_code
_entity_poly.pdbx_strand_id
1 'polypeptide(L)'
;AEDAARKEEADVRNQADSLIYQTDKLLKEQGEKVTGPEKDALESSLGRLKSASEGTDLEAIKTAVEEVSTASQAFAQKLYETTATDNAGQYDAGAAAGAGATGADDDDVVDAEVIDEDGES
;
A
#
# COMPACT_ATOMS: atom_id res chain seq x y z
N ALA A 1 -20.78 25.98 6.91
CA ALA A 1 -20.84 24.50 6.91
C ALA A 1 -20.73 23.95 5.49
N GLU A 2 -21.50 24.47 4.52
CA GLU A 2 -21.46 24.01 3.12
C GLU A 2 -20.08 24.13 2.44
N ASP A 3 -19.31 25.18 2.73
CA ASP A 3 -17.94 25.32 2.21
C ASP A 3 -16.96 24.28 2.78
N ALA A 4 -17.15 23.88 4.04
CA ALA A 4 -16.33 22.85 4.67
C ALA A 4 -16.67 21.45 4.12
N ALA A 5 -17.96 21.17 3.91
CA ALA A 5 -18.41 19.91 3.31
C ALA A 5 -17.93 19.74 1.86
N ARG A 6 -18.01 20.81 1.04
CA ARG A 6 -17.46 20.78 -0.33
C ARG A 6 -15.95 20.62 -0.36
N LYS A 7 -15.24 21.21 0.60
CA LYS A 7 -13.79 21.02 0.74
C LYS A 7 -13.45 19.57 1.10
N GLU A 8 -14.15 19.00 2.08
CA GLU A 8 -13.94 17.60 2.48
C GLU A 8 -14.24 16.63 1.34
N GLU A 9 -15.34 16.85 0.60
CA GLU A 9 -15.69 16.04 -0.57
C GLU A 9 -14.56 16.05 -1.61
N ALA A 10 -14.02 17.23 -1.92
CA ALA A 10 -12.94 17.37 -2.87
C ALA A 10 -11.65 16.70 -2.37
N ASP A 11 -11.31 16.84 -1.10
CA ASP A 11 -10.12 16.25 -0.48
C ASP A 11 -10.16 14.72 -0.55
N VAL A 12 -11.28 14.12 -0.13
CA VAL A 12 -11.50 12.67 -0.17
C VAL A 12 -11.42 12.13 -1.60
N ARG A 13 -12.04 12.82 -2.57
CA ARG A 13 -11.97 12.39 -3.98
C ARG A 13 -10.56 12.51 -4.56
N ASN A 14 -9.83 13.58 -4.25
CA ASN A 14 -8.44 13.73 -4.70
C ASN A 14 -7.53 12.67 -4.10
N GLN A 15 -7.72 12.34 -2.82
CA GLN A 15 -6.98 11.26 -2.16
C GLN A 15 -7.30 9.91 -2.83
N ALA A 16 -8.57 9.62 -3.09
CA ALA A 16 -8.99 8.41 -3.79
C ALA A 16 -8.37 8.30 -5.19
N ASP A 17 -8.42 9.36 -5.99
CA ASP A 17 -7.87 9.37 -7.35
C ASP A 17 -6.35 9.16 -7.36
N SER A 18 -5.64 9.88 -6.48
CA SER A 18 -4.19 9.72 -6.31
C SER A 18 -3.84 8.29 -5.90
N LEU A 19 -4.58 7.71 -4.95
CA LEU A 19 -4.35 6.34 -4.49
C LEU A 19 -4.64 5.32 -5.60
N ILE A 20 -5.74 5.49 -6.34
CA ILE A 20 -6.07 4.64 -7.49
C ILE A 20 -4.91 4.64 -8.48
N TYR A 21 -4.42 5.82 -8.87
CA TYR A 21 -3.34 5.94 -9.85
C TYR A 21 -2.04 5.28 -9.36
N GLN A 22 -1.64 5.52 -8.11
CA GLN A 22 -0.42 4.95 -7.54
C GLN A 22 -0.49 3.42 -7.44
N THR A 23 -1.62 2.89 -6.97
CA THR A 23 -1.82 1.45 -6.83
C THR A 23 -1.92 0.75 -8.20
N ASP A 24 -2.59 1.35 -9.18
CA ASP A 24 -2.66 0.81 -10.55
C ASP A 24 -1.26 0.74 -11.18
N LYS A 25 -0.45 1.79 -11.00
CA LYS A 25 0.95 1.83 -11.43
C LYS A 25 1.77 0.72 -10.74
N LEU A 26 1.63 0.56 -9.42
CA LEU A 26 2.33 -0.47 -8.65
C LEU A 26 1.97 -1.88 -9.14
N LEU A 27 0.68 -2.18 -9.31
CA LEU A 27 0.21 -3.48 -9.81
C LEU A 27 0.71 -3.75 -11.22
N LYS A 28 0.77 -2.73 -12.07
CA LYS A 28 1.32 -2.86 -13.43
C LYS A 28 2.82 -3.11 -13.46
N GLU A 29 3.58 -2.46 -12.57
CA GLU A 29 5.04 -2.56 -12.55
C GLU A 29 5.57 -3.77 -11.76
N GLN A 30 4.88 -4.17 -10.69
CA GLN A 30 5.35 -5.18 -9.74
C GLN A 30 4.34 -6.29 -9.47
N GLY A 31 3.09 -6.17 -9.92
CA GLY A 31 2.03 -7.16 -9.70
C GLY A 31 2.25 -8.49 -10.39
N GLU A 32 3.15 -8.59 -11.37
CA GLU A 32 3.54 -9.89 -11.91
C GLU A 32 4.55 -10.63 -11.02
N LYS A 33 5.30 -9.91 -10.18
CA LYS A 33 6.29 -10.50 -9.26
C LYS A 33 5.64 -11.05 -7.99
N VAL A 34 4.53 -10.44 -7.56
CA VAL A 34 3.76 -10.89 -6.40
C VAL A 34 2.59 -11.72 -6.90
N THR A 35 2.55 -13.00 -6.52
CA THR A 35 1.42 -13.88 -6.81
C THR A 35 0.79 -14.32 -5.50
N GLY A 36 -0.55 -14.40 -5.46
CA GLY A 36 -1.25 -14.93 -4.29
C GLY A 36 -2.35 -14.00 -3.76
N PRO A 37 -2.86 -14.30 -2.55
CA PRO A 37 -4.04 -13.65 -2.00
C PRO A 37 -3.85 -12.15 -1.76
N GLU A 38 -2.61 -11.67 -1.53
CA GLU A 38 -2.34 -10.25 -1.29
C GLU A 38 -2.51 -9.41 -2.55
N LYS A 39 -2.13 -9.95 -3.72
CA LYS A 39 -2.39 -9.29 -5.01
C LYS A 39 -3.89 -9.23 -5.30
N ASP A 40 -4.58 -10.36 -5.16
CA ASP A 40 -6.03 -10.46 -5.40
C ASP A 40 -6.81 -9.50 -4.47
N ALA A 41 -6.40 -9.41 -3.20
CA ALA A 41 -6.97 -8.48 -2.24
C ALA A 41 -6.76 -7.02 -2.68
N LEU A 42 -5.56 -6.67 -3.14
CA LEU A 42 -5.26 -5.31 -3.62
C LEU A 42 -6.06 -4.96 -4.89
N GLU A 43 -6.14 -5.88 -5.86
CA GLU A 43 -6.95 -5.68 -7.08
C GLU A 43 -8.44 -5.52 -6.76
N SER A 44 -8.96 -6.35 -5.84
CA SER A 44 -10.35 -6.28 -5.38
C SER A 44 -10.66 -4.96 -4.67
N SER A 45 -9.84 -4.55 -3.70
CA SER A 45 -10.01 -3.29 -2.98
C SER A 45 -9.88 -2.09 -3.90
N LEU A 46 -8.94 -2.12 -4.85
CA LEU A 46 -8.78 -1.07 -5.85
C LEU A 46 -10.01 -0.96 -6.76
N GLY A 47 -10.60 -2.08 -7.17
CA GLY A 47 -11.85 -2.11 -7.93
C GLY A 47 -13.04 -1.52 -7.15
N ARG A 48 -13.11 -1.80 -5.85
CA ARG A 48 -14.11 -1.20 -4.94
C ARG A 48 -13.93 0.30 -4.82
N LEU A 49 -12.70 0.77 -4.62
CA LEU A 49 -12.40 2.21 -4.55
C LEU A 49 -12.79 2.91 -5.86
N LYS A 50 -12.40 2.37 -7.02
CA LYS A 50 -12.80 2.90 -8.33
C LYS A 50 -14.33 3.03 -8.43
N SER A 51 -15.07 1.97 -8.08
CA SER A 51 -16.54 1.97 -8.13
C SER A 51 -17.17 2.95 -7.14
N ALA A 52 -16.63 3.05 -5.93
CA ALA A 52 -17.12 3.98 -4.91
C ALA A 52 -16.87 5.44 -5.33
N SER A 53 -15.72 5.73 -5.95
CA SER A 53 -15.36 7.05 -6.47
C SER A 53 -16.25 7.55 -7.61
N GLU A 54 -16.95 6.66 -8.32
CA GLU A 54 -17.97 7.03 -9.31
C GLU A 54 -19.28 7.52 -8.65
N GLY A 55 -19.46 7.26 -7.35
CA GLY A 55 -20.62 7.65 -6.58
C GLY A 55 -20.47 8.98 -5.81
N THR A 56 -21.42 9.20 -4.91
CA THR A 56 -21.46 10.38 -4.02
C THR A 56 -21.36 10.03 -2.54
N ASP A 57 -21.15 8.75 -2.22
CA ASP A 57 -21.08 8.27 -0.84
C ASP A 57 -19.65 8.43 -0.31
N LEU A 58 -19.43 9.54 0.41
CA LEU A 58 -18.10 9.87 0.93
C LEU A 58 -17.60 8.91 2.00
N GLU A 59 -18.49 8.30 2.78
CA GLU A 59 -18.10 7.28 3.75
C GLU A 59 -17.61 6.02 3.05
N ALA A 60 -18.32 5.58 2.00
CA ALA A 60 -17.88 4.46 1.18
C ALA A 60 -16.52 4.71 0.51
N ILE A 61 -16.27 5.93 0.01
CA ILE A 61 -14.97 6.29 -0.56
C ILE A 61 -13.88 6.26 0.53
N LYS A 62 -14.11 6.86 1.70
CA LYS A 62 -13.15 6.84 2.82
C LYS A 62 -12.82 5.41 3.25
N THR A 63 -13.83 4.55 3.41
CA THR A 63 -13.62 3.14 3.75
C THR A 63 -12.81 2.41 2.68
N ALA A 64 -13.14 2.59 1.39
CA ALA A 64 -12.42 1.94 0.31
C ALA A 64 -10.97 2.45 0.19
N VAL A 65 -10.70 3.72 0.49
CA VAL A 65 -9.34 4.28 0.58
C VAL A 65 -8.52 3.58 1.67
N GLU A 66 -9.11 3.34 2.83
CA GLU A 66 -8.46 2.60 3.92
C GLU A 66 -8.19 1.14 3.49
N GLU A 67 -9.17 0.47 2.89
CA GLU A 67 -9.00 -0.92 2.40
C GLU A 67 -7.87 -1.03 1.37
N VAL A 68 -7.76 -0.09 0.42
CA VAL A 68 -6.66 -0.06 -0.55
C VAL A 68 -5.33 0.22 0.13
N SER A 69 -5.29 1.10 1.12
CA SER A 69 -4.06 1.42 1.87
C SER A 69 -3.53 0.20 2.62
N THR A 70 -4.39 -0.51 3.35
CA THR A 70 -4.02 -1.75 4.05
C THR A 70 -3.59 -2.86 3.08
N ALA A 71 -4.33 -3.07 1.99
CA ALA A 71 -3.96 -4.07 0.99
C ALA A 71 -2.64 -3.73 0.28
N SER A 72 -2.36 -2.44 0.06
CA SER A 72 -1.11 -1.98 -0.55
C SER A 72 0.09 -2.26 0.35
N GLN A 73 -0.05 -2.11 1.68
CA GLN A 73 0.99 -2.47 2.64
C GLN A 73 1.28 -3.97 2.63
N ALA A 74 0.25 -4.81 2.65
CA ALA A 74 0.40 -6.26 2.58
C ALA A 74 1.07 -6.71 1.27
N PHE A 75 0.67 -6.11 0.14
CA PHE A 75 1.31 -6.33 -1.16
C PHE A 75 2.79 -5.90 -1.15
N ALA A 76 3.11 -4.74 -0.58
CA ALA A 76 4.49 -4.25 -0.49
C ALA A 76 5.36 -5.18 0.37
N GLN A 77 4.84 -5.68 1.50
CA GLN A 77 5.54 -6.66 2.32
C GLN A 77 5.84 -7.94 1.51
N LYS A 78 4.85 -8.48 0.79
CA LYS A 78 5.07 -9.65 -0.06
C LYS A 78 6.03 -9.41 -1.21
N LEU A 79 5.99 -8.22 -1.81
CA LEU A 79 6.97 -7.81 -2.82
C LEU A 79 8.39 -7.79 -2.23
N TYR A 80 8.55 -7.25 -1.02
CA TYR A 80 9.83 -7.27 -0.33
C TYR A 80 10.30 -8.71 -0.02
N GLU A 81 9.43 -9.56 0.52
CA GLU A 81 9.74 -10.98 0.77
C GLU A 81 10.16 -11.72 -0.52
N THR A 82 9.44 -11.45 -1.62
CA THR A 82 9.73 -12.05 -2.94
C THR A 82 11.07 -11.56 -3.48
N THR A 83 11.32 -10.25 -3.41
CA THR A 83 12.56 -9.65 -3.92
C THR A 83 13.77 -9.95 -3.04
N ALA A 84 13.61 -10.09 -1.72
CA ALA A 84 14.66 -10.53 -0.81
C ALA A 84 15.09 -11.97 -1.09
N THR A 85 14.14 -12.83 -1.47
CA THR A 85 14.42 -14.21 -1.92
C THR A 85 15.16 -14.22 -3.27
N ASP A 86 14.81 -13.30 -4.18
CA ASP A 86 15.46 -13.16 -5.50
C ASP A 86 16.84 -12.46 -5.42
N ASN A 87 17.06 -11.60 -4.40
CA ASN A 87 18.27 -10.78 -4.21
C ASN A 87 19.24 -11.32 -3.14
N ALA A 88 19.20 -12.62 -2.81
CA ALA A 88 20.30 -13.29 -2.10
C ALA A 88 21.66 -13.28 -2.86
N GLY A 89 21.82 -12.40 -3.86
CA GLY A 89 23.06 -12.12 -4.57
C GLY A 89 23.32 -10.65 -4.94
N GLN A 90 22.44 -9.67 -4.63
CA GLN A 90 22.75 -8.27 -4.99
C GLN A 90 21.90 -7.21 -4.27
N TYR A 91 22.31 -6.82 -3.06
CA TYR A 91 21.73 -5.67 -2.36
C TYR A 91 22.43 -4.37 -2.80
N ASP A 92 21.82 -3.62 -3.71
CA ASP A 92 21.80 -2.14 -3.71
C ASP A 92 20.81 -1.65 -4.79
N ALA A 93 19.58 -1.30 -4.40
CA ALA A 93 18.71 -0.46 -5.21
C ALA A 93 17.61 0.12 -4.34
N GLY A 94 17.78 1.39 -3.97
CA GLY A 94 16.84 2.15 -3.16
C GLY A 94 15.44 2.27 -3.78
N ALA A 95 14.45 2.18 -2.91
CA ALA A 95 13.13 2.78 -3.11
C ALA A 95 12.51 3.14 -1.76
N ALA A 96 13.21 4.00 -1.01
CA ALA A 96 12.52 4.98 -0.18
C ALA A 96 11.82 5.98 -1.12
N ALA A 97 10.70 5.56 -1.72
CA ALA A 97 9.78 6.46 -2.40
C ALA A 97 8.83 6.99 -1.32
N GLY A 98 9.06 8.24 -0.93
CA GLY A 98 8.49 8.86 0.24
C GLY A 98 6.96 8.83 0.30
N ALA A 99 6.46 8.32 1.42
CA ALA A 99 5.24 8.79 2.05
C ALA A 99 5.65 9.67 3.23
N GLY A 100 5.65 10.99 3.05
CA GLY A 100 5.52 11.93 4.16
C GLY A 100 4.14 12.56 4.05
N ALA A 101 3.39 12.83 5.11
CA ALA A 101 3.46 12.48 6.52
C ALA A 101 2.12 12.94 7.13
N THR A 102 1.47 12.15 8.00
CA THR A 102 0.59 12.66 9.06
C THR A 102 0.74 11.74 10.26
N GLY A 103 1.35 12.25 11.33
CA GLY A 103 1.92 11.45 12.40
C GLY A 103 0.94 10.86 13.39
N ALA A 104 1.41 9.79 14.03
CA ALA A 104 1.34 9.57 15.47
C ALA A 104 2.46 8.58 15.80
N ASP A 105 3.13 8.84 16.91
CA ASP A 105 4.04 7.98 17.64
C ASP A 105 3.70 6.48 17.48
N ASP A 106 4.65 5.67 17.01
CA ASP A 106 5.14 4.54 17.83
C ASP A 106 6.43 3.98 17.24
N ASP A 107 7.22 3.49 18.17
CA ASP A 107 8.51 2.84 18.08
C ASP A 107 8.42 1.53 17.28
N ASP A 108 8.86 1.53 16.02
CA ASP A 108 9.21 0.30 15.31
C ASP A 108 10.55 0.52 14.60
N VAL A 109 11.58 0.68 15.42
CA VAL A 109 12.96 0.47 14.97
C VAL A 109 13.07 -1.00 14.63
N VAL A 110 13.25 -1.23 13.34
CA VAL A 110 13.57 -2.51 12.71
C VAL A 110 14.79 -3.13 13.41
N ASP A 111 14.55 -3.96 14.42
CA ASP A 111 15.56 -4.91 14.90
C ASP A 111 15.56 -6.08 13.93
N ALA A 112 16.38 -5.95 12.89
CA ALA A 112 16.76 -7.07 12.06
C ALA A 112 17.62 -8.02 12.92
N GLU A 113 16.96 -8.81 13.76
CA GLU A 113 17.55 -9.99 14.38
C GLU A 113 17.83 -10.98 13.25
N VAL A 114 19.06 -10.94 12.74
CA VAL A 114 19.64 -12.05 11.98
C VAL A 114 19.79 -13.19 13.00
N ILE A 115 18.73 -14.00 13.12
CA ILE A 115 18.79 -15.33 13.71
C ILE A 115 19.60 -16.19 12.73
N ASP A 116 20.92 -16.16 12.87
CA ASP A 116 21.78 -17.25 12.42
C ASP A 116 21.77 -18.29 13.57
N GLU A 117 20.68 -19.07 13.63
CA GLU A 117 20.63 -20.30 14.42
C GLU A 117 21.05 -21.49 13.55
N ASP A 118 21.85 -22.35 14.18
CA ASP A 118 22.29 -23.70 13.78
C ASP A 118 23.45 -23.83 12.76
N GLY A 119 24.58 -24.48 13.08
CA GLY A 119 24.77 -25.40 14.19
C GLY A 119 26.18 -25.99 14.30
N GLU A 120 26.31 -26.71 15.41
CA GLU A 120 27.47 -27.38 16.00
C GLU A 120 28.26 -28.29 15.05
N SER A 121 29.60 -28.27 15.18
CA SER A 121 30.51 -29.42 15.34
C SER A 121 31.95 -28.97 15.55
#